data_AF-A0A7S2T127-F1
#
_entry.id   AF-A0A7S2T127-F1
#
_cell.length_a   1.000
_cell.length_b   1.000
_cell.length_c   1.000
_cell.angle_alpha   90.00
_cell.angle_beta   90.00
_cell.angle_gamma   90.00
#
_symmetry.space_group_name_H-M   'P 1'
#
loop_
_entity.id
_entity.type
_entity.pdbx_description
1 polymer ?
#
loop_
_entity_poly.entity_id
_entity_poly.type
_entity_poly.pdbx_seq_one_letter_code
_entity_poly.pdbx_strand_id
1 'polypeptide(L)'
;KWKDGKTFECNAPAEGEEAKPKFFGNFPYPYMNGLLHLGHAFSLSKLEFAAAYHRLKGENVLFPQGFHCTGMPIKACADKLKREISLYGCPPVYPEEEEKK
;
A
#
# COMPACT_ATOMS: atom_id res chain seq x y z
N LYS A 1 -11.98 3.18 -18.75
CA LYS A 1 -13.23 2.40 -18.62
C LYS A 1 -13.64 2.18 -17.17
N TRP A 2 -12.95 1.36 -16.36
CA TRP A 2 -13.34 1.12 -14.96
C TRP A 2 -13.26 2.36 -14.06
N LYS A 3 -12.17 3.13 -14.17
CA LYS A 3 -12.01 4.39 -13.44
C LYS A 3 -13.08 5.42 -13.83
N ASP A 4 -13.24 5.64 -15.13
CA ASP A 4 -14.20 6.63 -15.65
C ASP A 4 -15.66 6.26 -15.31
N GLY A 5 -15.98 4.96 -15.33
CA GLY A 5 -17.29 4.44 -14.94
C GLY A 5 -17.45 4.19 -13.44
N LYS A 6 -16.44 4.54 -12.62
CA LYS A 6 -16.47 4.40 -11.15
C LYS A 6 -16.91 3.03 -10.66
N THR A 7 -16.57 1.97 -11.41
CA THR A 7 -17.16 0.63 -11.25
C THR A 7 -16.94 0.00 -9.87
N PHE A 8 -15.92 0.45 -9.14
CA PHE A 8 -15.57 -0.06 -7.81
C PHE A 8 -15.84 0.95 -6.67
N GLU A 9 -16.46 2.09 -6.96
CA GLU A 9 -16.98 2.98 -5.91
C GLU A 9 -18.26 2.35 -5.34
N CYS A 10 -18.30 2.12 -4.03
CA CYS A 10 -19.48 1.60 -3.35
C CYS A 10 -19.99 2.63 -2.33
N ASN A 11 -21.31 2.76 -2.24
CA ASN A 11 -21.97 3.57 -1.23
C ASN A 11 -22.70 2.66 -0.24
N ALA A 12 -22.85 3.15 0.99
CA ALA A 12 -23.80 2.57 1.93
C ALA A 12 -25.24 2.81 1.42
N PRO A 13 -26.20 1.92 1.73
CA PRO A 13 -27.60 2.14 1.39
C PRO A 13 -28.11 3.45 2.00
N ALA A 14 -28.94 4.18 1.27
CA ALA A 14 -29.61 5.36 1.79
C ALA A 14 -30.67 4.96 2.84
N GLU A 15 -31.11 5.93 3.64
CA GLU A 15 -32.17 5.69 4.62
C GLU A 15 -33.45 5.23 3.90
N GLY A 16 -33.97 4.06 4.29
CA GLY A 16 -35.15 3.44 3.67
C GLY A 16 -34.86 2.48 2.49
N GLU A 17 -33.60 2.32 2.07
CA GLU A 17 -33.24 1.32 1.05
C GLU A 17 -32.98 -0.07 1.66
N GLU A 18 -33.31 -1.12 0.91
CA GLU A 18 -33.03 -2.50 1.31
C GLU A 18 -31.52 -2.78 1.28
N ALA A 19 -30.98 -3.24 2.42
CA ALA A 19 -29.56 -3.53 2.54
C ALA A 19 -29.19 -4.84 1.81
N LYS A 20 -28.39 -4.72 0.75
CA LYS A 20 -27.76 -5.89 0.09
C LYS A 20 -26.74 -6.54 1.04
N PRO A 21 -26.51 -7.86 0.92
CA PRO A 21 -25.39 -8.51 1.61
C PRO A 21 -24.08 -7.79 1.28
N LYS A 22 -23.20 -7.62 2.28
CA LYS A 22 -21.97 -6.82 2.15
C LYS A 22 -20.72 -7.64 2.41
N PHE A 23 -19.65 -7.29 1.70
CA PHE A 23 -18.31 -7.75 1.99
C PHE A 23 -17.40 -6.53 2.13
N PHE A 24 -16.75 -6.44 3.29
CA PHE A 24 -15.75 -5.41 3.55
C PHE A 24 -14.43 -6.11 3.86
N GLY A 25 -13.44 -5.89 3.01
CA GLY A 25 -12.10 -6.42 3.22
C GLY A 25 -11.06 -5.31 3.13
N ASN A 26 -10.02 -5.45 3.94
CA ASN A 26 -8.97 -4.45 4.05
C ASN A 26 -7.58 -5.10 3.99
N PHE A 27 -6.66 -4.44 3.29
CA PHE A 27 -5.24 -4.79 3.28
C PHE A 27 -4.52 -3.84 4.25
N PRO A 28 -3.71 -4.34 5.19
CA PRO A 28 -2.89 -3.47 6.02
C PRO A 28 -2.05 -2.55 5.14
N TYR A 29 -2.31 -1.24 5.24
CA TYR A 29 -1.72 -0.28 4.33
C TYR A 29 -0.19 -0.26 4.51
N PRO A 30 0.59 -0.38 3.42
CA PRO A 30 2.04 -0.62 3.49
C PRO A 30 2.82 0.65 3.81
N TYR A 31 4.01 0.49 4.40
CA TYR A 31 4.94 1.60 4.65
C TYR A 31 5.48 2.20 3.34
N MET A 32 5.48 3.53 3.28
CA MET A 32 5.89 4.31 2.10
C MET A 32 7.37 4.69 2.10
N ASN A 33 8.24 3.89 2.72
CA ASN A 33 9.70 4.07 2.68
C ASN A 33 10.36 3.38 1.47
N GLY A 34 9.57 2.90 0.51
CA GLY A 34 10.05 2.23 -0.70
C GLY A 34 8.90 1.91 -1.67
N LEU A 35 9.22 1.22 -2.76
CA LEU A 35 8.23 0.71 -3.71
C LEU A 35 7.62 -0.60 -3.24
N LEU A 36 6.39 -0.88 -3.69
CA LEU A 36 5.72 -2.14 -3.40
C LEU A 36 6.44 -3.30 -4.11
N HIS A 37 7.00 -4.23 -3.33
CA HIS A 37 7.58 -5.48 -3.83
C HIS A 37 6.55 -6.63 -3.95
N LEU A 38 6.97 -7.75 -4.56
CA LEU A 38 6.12 -8.93 -4.82
C LEU A 38 5.44 -9.51 -3.58
N GLY A 39 6.08 -9.45 -2.40
CA GLY A 39 5.44 -9.82 -1.14
C GLY A 39 4.13 -9.06 -0.86
N HIS A 40 4.06 -7.75 -1.15
CA HIS A 40 2.82 -6.98 -1.02
C HIS A 40 1.77 -7.48 -2.01
N ALA A 41 2.16 -7.74 -3.25
CA ALA A 41 1.25 -8.26 -4.27
C ALA A 41 0.68 -9.63 -3.87
N PHE A 42 1.49 -10.53 -3.32
CA PHE A 42 1.05 -11.83 -2.82
C PHE A 42 0.03 -11.72 -1.69
N SER A 43 0.26 -10.83 -0.71
CA SER A 43 -0.67 -10.62 0.39
C SER A 43 -1.95 -9.91 -0.07
N LEU A 44 -1.84 -8.89 -0.92
CA LEU A 44 -2.96 -8.13 -1.47
C LEU A 44 -3.86 -9.00 -2.37
N SER A 45 -3.28 -9.92 -3.14
CA SER A 45 -4.02 -10.72 -4.12
C SER A 45 -5.12 -11.57 -3.48
N LYS A 46 -4.94 -12.00 -2.23
CA LYS A 46 -5.95 -12.78 -1.49
C LYS A 46 -7.24 -11.99 -1.33
N LEU A 47 -7.11 -10.71 -0.97
CA LEU A 47 -8.24 -9.82 -0.82
C LEU A 47 -8.83 -9.39 -2.17
N GLU A 48 -7.99 -9.15 -3.18
CA GLU A 48 -8.47 -8.83 -4.53
C GLU A 48 -9.35 -9.96 -5.11
N PHE A 49 -8.90 -11.22 -4.99
CA PHE A 49 -9.68 -12.36 -5.47
C PHE A 49 -10.96 -12.58 -4.66
N ALA A 50 -10.92 -12.38 -3.34
CA ALA A 50 -12.12 -12.42 -2.51
C ALA A 50 -13.12 -11.33 -2.92
N ALA A 51 -12.67 -10.08 -3.10
CA ALA A 51 -13.52 -8.99 -3.56
C ALA A 51 -14.18 -9.28 -4.91
N ALA A 52 -13.43 -9.84 -5.88
CA ALA A 52 -13.98 -10.26 -7.16
C ALA A 52 -15.05 -11.36 -7.02
N TYR A 53 -14.79 -12.38 -6.20
CA TYR A 53 -15.75 -13.45 -5.91
C TYR A 53 -17.05 -12.92 -5.27
N HIS A 54 -16.93 -12.05 -4.27
CA HIS A 54 -18.09 -11.47 -3.60
C HIS A 54 -18.91 -10.54 -4.52
N ARG A 55 -18.26 -9.81 -5.45
CA ARG A 55 -18.97 -9.03 -6.50
C ARG A 55 -19.80 -9.94 -7.40
N LEU A 56 -19.28 -11.11 -7.79
CA LEU A 56 -20.02 -12.07 -8.62
C LEU A 56 -21.23 -12.70 -7.90
N LYS A 57 -21.19 -12.77 -6.57
CA LYS A 57 -22.33 -13.17 -5.74
C LYS A 57 -23.41 -12.09 -5.59
N GLY A 58 -23.21 -10.90 -6.14
CA GLY A 58 -24.13 -9.77 -6.03
C GLY A 58 -24.03 -9.00 -4.71
N GLU A 59 -22.96 -9.21 -3.94
CA GLU A 59 -22.74 -8.50 -2.67
C GLU A 59 -22.21 -7.08 -2.90
N ASN A 60 -22.52 -6.15 -1.99
CA ASN A 60 -21.94 -4.82 -1.97
C ASN A 60 -20.52 -4.88 -1.39
N VAL A 61 -19.51 -4.70 -2.24
CA VAL A 61 -18.10 -4.92 -1.93
C VAL A 61 -17.36 -3.60 -1.72
N LEU A 62 -16.84 -3.40 -0.50
CA LEU A 62 -15.90 -2.33 -0.18
C LEU A 62 -14.49 -2.91 -0.04
N PHE A 63 -13.56 -2.43 -0.87
CA PHE A 63 -12.14 -2.74 -0.76
C PHE A 63 -11.33 -1.43 -0.91
N PRO A 64 -11.09 -0.71 0.20
CA PRO A 64 -10.33 0.52 0.20
C PRO A 64 -8.83 0.23 0.31
N GLN A 65 -8.02 1.21 -0.08
CA GLN A 65 -6.58 1.15 0.05
C GLN A 65 -6.06 2.45 0.69
N GLY A 66 -5.17 2.30 1.68
CA GLY A 66 -4.45 3.41 2.31
C GLY A 66 -2.93 3.33 2.08
N PHE A 67 -2.19 4.29 2.61
CA PHE A 67 -0.72 4.36 2.54
C PHE A 67 -0.14 4.74 3.91
N HIS A 68 0.82 3.97 4.43
CA HIS A 68 1.40 4.22 5.76
C HIS A 68 2.58 5.18 5.68
N CYS A 69 2.35 6.42 6.09
CA CYS A 69 3.42 7.43 6.19
C CYS A 69 3.82 7.76 7.64
N THR A 70 3.04 7.33 8.63
CA THR A 70 3.37 7.51 10.04
C THR A 70 4.46 6.53 10.47
N GLY A 71 5.34 6.96 11.38
CA GLY A 71 6.38 6.12 11.99
C GLY A 71 7.80 6.51 11.62
N MET A 72 8.76 5.79 12.20
CA MET A 72 10.20 6.08 12.08
C MET A 72 10.89 5.64 10.77
N PRO A 73 10.45 4.60 10.02
CA PRO A 73 11.22 4.09 8.88
C PRO A 73 11.55 5.14 7.83
N ILE A 74 10.58 5.97 7.45
CA ILE A 74 10.77 7.03 6.44
C ILE A 74 11.81 8.04 6.91
N LYS A 75 11.69 8.49 8.16
CA LYS A 75 12.61 9.47 8.75
C LYS A 75 14.02 8.90 8.90
N ALA A 76 14.15 7.66 9.36
CA ALA A 76 15.45 7.00 9.51
C ALA A 76 16.18 6.86 8.16
N CYS A 77 15.47 6.48 7.09
CA CYS A 77 16.04 6.44 5.74
C CYS A 77 16.49 7.83 5.26
N ALA A 78 15.67 8.87 5.48
CA ALA A 78 15.99 10.24 5.10
C ALA A 78 17.21 10.78 5.89
N ASP A 79 17.30 10.51 7.18
CA ASP A 79 18.42 10.94 8.03
C ASP A 79 19.72 10.21 7.67
N LYS A 80 19.65 8.91 7.34
CA LYS A 80 20.80 8.16 6.80
C LYS A 80 21.31 8.78 5.51
N LEU A 81 20.43 9.07 4.56
CA LEU A 81 20.79 9.69 3.29
C LEU A 81 21.38 11.10 3.49
N LYS A 82 20.78 11.91 4.37
CA LYS A 82 21.33 13.23 4.74
C LYS A 82 22.75 13.11 5.31
N ARG A 83 22.98 12.12 6.18
CA ARG A 83 24.30 11.87 6.77
C ARG A 83 25.31 11.45 5.70
N GLU A 84 24.95 10.56 4.79
CA GLU A 84 25.83 10.11 3.69
C GLU A 84 26.22 11.25 2.76
N ILE A 85 25.28 12.12 2.39
CA ILE A 85 25.58 13.33 1.60
C ILE A 85 26.54 14.26 2.35
N SER A 86 26.33 14.44 3.66
CA SER A 86 27.19 15.31 4.48
C SER A 86 28.60 14.76 4.67
N LEU A 87 28.78 13.44 4.72
CA LEU A 87 30.07 12.82 4.97
C LEU A 87 30.86 12.57 3.68
N TYR A 88 30.19 12.23 2.60
CA TYR A 88 30.82 11.70 1.39
C TYR A 88 30.59 12.57 0.14
N GLY A 89 29.73 13.60 0.21
CA GLY A 89 29.42 14.48 -0.92
C GLY A 89 28.30 13.96 -1.83
N CYS A 90 28.16 14.60 -2.99
CA CYS A 90 27.18 14.26 -4.03
C CYS A 90 27.80 14.44 -5.43
N PRO A 91 28.23 13.37 -6.13
CA PRO A 91 28.05 11.95 -5.77
C PRO A 91 28.91 11.54 -4.55
N PRO A 92 28.44 10.60 -3.72
CA PRO A 92 29.17 10.17 -2.53
C PRO A 92 30.43 9.37 -2.89
N VAL A 93 31.56 9.71 -2.25
CA VAL A 93 32.82 8.93 -2.31
C VAL A 93 33.02 8.20 -0.98
N TYR A 94 32.81 6.89 -0.98
CA TYR A 94 32.93 6.05 0.22
C TYR A 94 34.39 5.61 0.46
N PRO A 95 34.81 5.41 1.72
CA PRO A 95 36.11 4.83 2.03
C PRO A 95 36.17 3.38 1.55
N GLU A 96 37.37 2.93 1.14
CA GLU A 96 37.61 1.52 0.82
C GLU A 96 37.50 0.67 2.10
N GLU A 97 36.79 -0.45 2.05
CA GLU A 97 36.74 -1.39 3.17
C GLU A 97 38.12 -2.07 3.30
N GLU A 98 38.83 -1.84 4.41
CA GLU A 98 39.96 -2.70 4.78
C GLU A 98 39.40 -4.10 5.08
N GLU A 99 39.69 -5.08 4.22
CA GLU A 99 39.42 -6.49 4.50
C GLU A 99 40.07 -6.85 5.85
N LYS A 100 39.24 -7.02 6.88
CA LYS A 100 39.69 -7.60 8.15
C LYS A 100 40.03 -9.07 7.89
N LYS A 101 41.32 -9.33 7.69
CA LYS A 101 41.90 -10.69 7.71
C LYS A 101 41.70 -11.37 9.06
#